data_AF-A0A9J5YW55-F1
#
_entry.id   AF-A0A9J5YW55-F1
#
_cell.length_a   1.000
_cell.length_b   1.000
_cell.length_c   1.000
_cell.angle_alpha   90.00
_cell.angle_beta   90.00
_cell.angle_gamma   90.00
#
_symmetry.space_group_name_H-M   'P 1'
#
loop_
_entity.id
_entity.type
_entity.pdbx_description
1 polymer ?
#
loop_
_entity_poly.entity_id
_entity_poly.type
_entity_poly.pdbx_seq_one_letter_code
_entity_poly.pdbx_strand_id
1 'polypeptide(L)'
;MAQELSASHGVEIVSVFYSDYHKKPLVYPNHAAAIKTFENFRKLSMQEQFKTMVTQLEVIQQLKTEKLEELQKLREKNKRMELTIKLHKMKIEDFSIDMINLEDLNDWIYVMREYLKEIKETMKARVNKEGSISNIS
;
A
#
# COMPACT_ATOMS: atom_id res chain seq x y z
N MET A 1 12.75 -13.50 -20.05
CA MET A 1 12.92 -13.20 -18.61
C MET A 1 14.38 -13.23 -18.15
N ALA A 2 15.05 -14.39 -17.94
CA ALA A 2 16.43 -14.40 -17.42
C ALA A 2 17.43 -13.64 -18.31
N GLN A 3 17.30 -13.76 -19.63
CA GLN A 3 18.11 -13.02 -20.60
C GLN A 3 17.86 -11.51 -20.59
N GLU A 4 16.59 -11.10 -20.51
CA GLU A 4 16.22 -9.68 -20.45
C GLU A 4 16.70 -9.02 -19.16
N LEU A 5 16.57 -9.71 -18.02
CA LEU A 5 17.04 -9.22 -16.72
C LEU A 5 18.57 -9.07 -16.70
N SER A 6 19.29 -10.06 -17.24
CA SER A 6 20.74 -10.02 -17.32
C SER A 6 21.22 -8.86 -18.21
N ALA A 7 20.58 -8.64 -19.37
CA ALA A 7 20.92 -7.57 -20.29
C ALA A 7 20.59 -6.17 -19.75
N SER A 8 19.45 -6.00 -19.07
CA SER A 8 18.99 -4.70 -18.58
C SER A 8 19.72 -4.22 -17.33
N HIS A 9 20.12 -5.14 -16.44
CA HIS A 9 20.71 -4.79 -15.14
C HIS A 9 22.21 -5.09 -15.05
N GLY A 10 22.81 -5.69 -16.09
CA GLY A 10 24.23 -6.04 -16.10
C GLY A 10 24.63 -7.09 -15.06
N VAL A 11 23.66 -7.89 -14.61
CA VAL A 11 23.89 -8.91 -13.57
C VAL A 11 24.05 -10.29 -14.22
N GLU A 12 24.99 -11.08 -13.70
CA GLU A 12 25.14 -12.49 -14.06
C GLU A 12 23.98 -13.30 -13.47
N ILE A 13 23.12 -13.86 -14.32
CA ILE A 13 21.96 -14.64 -13.92
C ILE A 13 22.13 -16.07 -14.40
N VAL A 14 21.97 -17.02 -13.48
CA VAL A 14 21.96 -18.46 -13.77
C VAL A 14 20.61 -19.03 -13.34
N SER A 15 20.05 -19.91 -14.17
CA SER A 15 18.80 -20.59 -13.85
C SER A 15 18.84 -22.02 -14.34
N VAL A 16 18.37 -22.94 -13.50
CA VAL A 16 18.31 -24.37 -13.76
C VAL A 16 16.86 -24.82 -13.60
N PHE A 17 16.30 -25.37 -14.67
CA PHE A 17 14.92 -25.85 -14.69
C PHE A 17 14.90 -27.34 -14.94
N TYR A 18 14.29 -28.07 -14.00
CA TYR A 18 14.00 -29.49 -14.15
C TYR A 18 12.56 -29.64 -14.64
N SER A 19 12.35 -30.57 -15.57
CA SER A 19 11.05 -30.88 -16.12
C SER A 19 10.99 -32.37 -16.38
N ASP A 20 9.85 -32.99 -16.07
CA ASP A 20 9.62 -34.42 -16.30
C ASP A 20 9.65 -34.79 -17.80
N TYR A 21 9.53 -33.79 -18.68
CA TYR A 21 9.58 -33.95 -20.13
C TYR A 21 11.01 -33.96 -20.70
N HIS A 22 12.03 -33.64 -19.90
CA HIS A 22 13.42 -33.56 -20.35
C HIS A 22 14.34 -34.42 -19.49
N LYS A 23 15.15 -35.27 -20.14
CA LYS A 23 16.17 -36.11 -19.44
C LYS A 23 17.31 -35.30 -18.80
N LYS A 24 17.49 -34.04 -19.21
CA LYS A 24 18.52 -33.14 -18.70
C LYS A 24 17.86 -31.81 -18.33
N PRO A 25 18.37 -31.10 -17.30
CA PRO A 25 17.85 -29.79 -16.96
C PRO A 25 18.08 -28.78 -18.07
N LEU A 26 17.12 -27.89 -18.26
CA LEU A 26 17.26 -26.70 -19.08
C LEU A 26 18.05 -25.66 -18.28
N VAL A 27 19.18 -25.21 -18.83
CA VAL A 27 20.10 -24.32 -18.11
C VAL A 27 20.32 -23.03 -18.89
N TYR A 28 20.15 -21.90 -18.22
CA TYR A 28 20.51 -20.57 -18.71
C TYR A 28 21.76 -20.05 -17.96
N PRO A 29 22.72 -19.41 -18.65
CA PRO A 29 22.77 -19.22 -20.10
C PRO A 29 23.28 -20.48 -20.85
N ASN A 30 24.10 -21.30 -20.18
CA ASN A 30 24.50 -22.64 -20.60
C ASN A 30 25.12 -23.38 -19.41
N HIS A 31 25.41 -24.67 -19.57
CA HIS A 31 25.97 -25.50 -18.50
C HIS A 31 27.33 -25.01 -17.97
N ALA A 32 28.26 -24.61 -18.85
CA ALA A 32 29.61 -24.21 -18.43
C ALA A 32 29.59 -22.93 -17.61
N ALA A 33 28.82 -21.93 -18.05
CA ALA A 33 28.60 -20.70 -17.32
C ALA A 33 27.95 -20.97 -15.96
N ALA A 34 26.85 -21.75 -15.95
CA ALA A 34 26.16 -22.09 -14.71
C ALA A 34 27.08 -22.77 -13.69
N ILE A 35 27.87 -23.76 -14.10
CA ILE A 35 28.82 -24.45 -13.22
C ILE A 35 29.81 -23.47 -12.62
N LYS A 36 30.44 -22.62 -13.45
CA LYS A 36 31.40 -21.60 -12.98
C LYS A 36 30.76 -20.64 -11.98
N THR A 37 29.55 -20.16 -12.24
CA THR A 37 28.83 -19.25 -11.34
C THR A 37 28.51 -19.96 -10.02
N PHE A 38 28.06 -21.22 -10.03
CA PHE A 38 27.80 -22.01 -8.82
C PHE A 38 29.08 -22.26 -8.02
N GLU A 39 30.20 -22.58 -8.67
CA GLU A 39 31.49 -22.74 -8.00
C GLU A 39 31.95 -21.45 -7.33
N ASN A 40 31.75 -20.30 -7.99
CA ASN A 40 32.05 -19.00 -7.40
C ASN A 40 31.11 -18.67 -6.24
N PHE A 41 29.82 -18.93 -6.39
CA PHE A 41 28.82 -18.74 -5.34
C PHE A 41 29.15 -19.56 -4.09
N ARG A 42 29.58 -20.82 -4.25
CA ARG A 42 29.99 -21.69 -3.13
C ARG A 42 31.24 -21.22 -2.38
N LYS A 43 32.07 -20.36 -2.98
CA LYS A 43 33.25 -19.77 -2.33
C LYS A 43 32.88 -18.57 -1.45
N LEU A 44 31.70 -18.00 -1.62
CA LEU A 44 31.20 -16.90 -0.77
C LEU A 44 30.92 -17.41 0.65
N SER A 45 30.97 -16.50 1.63
CA SER A 45 30.57 -16.84 3.00
C SER A 45 29.08 -17.20 3.08
N MET A 46 28.67 -17.91 4.13
CA MET A 46 27.26 -18.25 4.38
C MET A 46 26.38 -16.98 4.37
N GLN A 47 26.86 -15.90 4.99
CA GLN A 47 26.12 -14.64 5.03
C GLN A 47 25.92 -14.05 3.62
N GLU A 48 26.95 -14.07 2.77
CA GLU A 48 26.86 -13.55 1.41
C GLU A 48 25.96 -14.42 0.51
N GLN A 49 25.99 -15.74 0.69
CA GLN A 49 25.13 -16.66 -0.06
C GLN A 49 23.64 -16.45 0.24
N PHE A 50 23.29 -16.20 1.50
CA PHE A 50 21.89 -16.14 1.94
C PHE A 50 21.34 -14.73 2.14
N LYS A 51 22.16 -13.67 1.98
CA LYS A 51 21.78 -12.28 2.26
C LYS A 51 20.44 -11.85 1.65
N THR A 52 20.15 -12.30 0.44
CA THR A 52 18.95 -11.92 -0.33
C THR A 52 18.22 -13.14 -0.89
N MET A 53 18.47 -14.33 -0.35
CA MET A 53 17.77 -15.52 -0.79
C MET A 53 16.32 -15.45 -0.31
N VAL A 54 15.37 -15.51 -1.24
CA VAL A 54 13.94 -15.51 -0.95
C VAL A 54 13.26 -16.63 -1.72
N THR A 55 12.26 -17.25 -1.10
CA THR A 55 11.40 -18.24 -1.72
C THR A 55 10.18 -17.57 -2.35
N GLN A 56 9.55 -18.25 -3.31
CA GLN A 56 8.29 -17.77 -3.90
C GLN A 56 7.19 -17.61 -2.85
N LEU A 57 7.13 -18.53 -1.86
CA LEU A 57 6.13 -18.49 -0.80
C LEU A 57 6.31 -17.26 0.09
N GLU A 58 7.53 -16.93 0.48
CA GLU A 58 7.84 -15.73 1.28
C GLU A 58 7.42 -14.45 0.54
N VAL A 59 7.77 -14.35 -0.75
CA VAL A 59 7.38 -13.19 -1.57
C VAL A 59 5.85 -13.07 -1.66
N ILE A 60 5.14 -14.18 -1.89
CA ILE A 60 3.67 -14.18 -1.96
C ILE A 60 3.04 -13.79 -0.62
N GLN A 61 3.59 -14.27 0.50
CA GLN A 61 3.11 -13.92 1.84
C GLN A 61 3.33 -12.43 2.14
N GLN A 62 4.50 -11.89 1.78
CA GLN A 62 4.77 -10.47 1.93
C GLN A 62 3.79 -9.63 1.11
N LEU A 63 3.62 -9.95 -0.18
CA LEU A 63 2.67 -9.26 -1.05
C LEU A 63 1.23 -9.34 -0.53
N LYS A 64 0.83 -10.49 0.02
CA LYS A 64 -0.49 -10.65 0.64
C LYS A 64 -0.66 -9.70 1.82
N THR A 65 0.33 -9.62 2.71
CA THR A 65 0.30 -8.72 3.87
C THR A 65 0.20 -7.27 3.43
N GLU A 66 1.06 -6.84 2.50
CA GLU A 66 1.04 -5.47 1.96
C GLU A 66 -0.33 -5.12 1.35
N LYS A 67 -0.93 -6.03 0.57
CA LYS A 67 -2.25 -5.82 -0.02
C LYS A 67 -3.38 -5.79 1.00
N LEU A 68 -3.28 -6.58 2.08
CA LEU A 68 -4.25 -6.54 3.17
C LEU A 68 -4.19 -5.21 3.93
N GLU A 69 -3.00 -4.68 4.19
CA GLU A 69 -2.82 -3.36 4.81
C GLU A 69 -3.37 -2.23 3.93
N GLU A 70 -3.09 -2.25 2.62
CA GLU A 70 -3.67 -1.31 1.66
C GLU A 70 -5.20 -1.38 1.66
N LEU A 71 -5.77 -2.59 1.66
CA LEU A 71 -7.21 -2.80 1.71
C LEU A 71 -7.82 -2.25 3.01
N GLN A 72 -7.17 -2.45 4.15
CA GLN A 72 -7.62 -1.91 5.42
C GLN A 72 -7.65 -0.38 5.39
N LYS A 73 -6.58 0.27 4.91
CA LYS A 73 -6.53 1.75 4.77
C LYS A 73 -7.64 2.28 3.87
N LEU A 74 -7.93 1.59 2.76
CA LEU A 74 -9.02 1.96 1.86
C LEU A 74 -10.39 1.81 2.51
N ARG A 75 -10.63 0.74 3.28
CA ARG A 75 -11.88 0.55 4.03
C ARG A 75 -12.12 1.67 5.03
N GLU A 76 -11.11 2.01 5.84
CA GLU A 76 -11.20 3.12 6.80
C GLU A 76 -11.48 4.46 6.11
N LYS A 77 -10.80 4.73 4.99
CA LYS A 77 -11.03 5.94 4.20
C LYS A 77 -12.45 5.99 3.64
N ASN A 78 -12.92 4.90 3.05
CA ASN A 78 -14.27 4.82 2.47
C ASN A 78 -15.34 5.00 3.54
N LYS A 79 -15.17 4.36 4.68
CA LYS A 79 -16.08 4.48 5.83
C LYS A 79 -16.18 5.93 6.30
N ARG A 80 -15.05 6.62 6.49
CA ARG A 80 -15.05 8.06 6.83
C ARG A 80 -15.74 8.92 5.78
N MET A 81 -15.55 8.61 4.50
CA MET A 81 -16.23 9.29 3.41
C MET A 81 -17.75 9.10 3.48
N GLU A 82 -18.22 7.87 3.69
CA GLU A 82 -19.65 7.56 3.84
C GLU A 82 -20.27 8.31 5.04
N LEU A 83 -19.59 8.31 6.19
CA LEU A 83 -20.03 9.06 7.37
C LEU A 83 -20.07 10.56 7.12
N THR A 84 -19.09 11.10 6.40
CA THR A 84 -19.05 12.51 6.01
C THR A 84 -20.24 12.86 5.12
N ILE A 85 -20.54 12.04 4.11
CA ILE A 85 -21.70 12.23 3.24
C ILE A 85 -23.00 12.17 4.04
N LYS A 86 -23.11 11.21 4.97
CA LYS A 86 -24.28 11.07 5.85
C LYS A 86 -24.47 12.32 6.70
N LEU A 87 -23.40 12.83 7.32
CA LEU A 87 -23.44 14.04 8.15
C LEU A 87 -23.92 15.26 7.37
N HIS A 88 -23.39 15.49 6.16
CA HIS A 88 -23.80 16.62 5.32
C HIS A 88 -25.26 16.57 4.87
N LYS A 89 -25.83 15.36 4.76
CA LYS A 89 -27.24 15.16 4.38
C LYS A 89 -28.19 15.24 5.57
N MET A 90 -27.68 15.20 6.79
CA MET A 90 -28.47 15.09 7.99
C MET A 90 -28.97 16.46 8.46
N LYS A 91 -30.27 16.57 8.77
CA LYS A 91 -30.78 17.70 9.54
C LYS A 91 -30.47 17.47 11.01
N ILE A 92 -30.24 18.54 11.77
CA ILE A 92 -29.90 18.48 13.21
C ILE A 92 -30.96 17.70 13.99
N GLU A 93 -32.23 17.84 13.61
CA GLU A 93 -33.39 17.19 14.24
C GLU A 93 -33.48 15.68 13.96
N ASP A 94 -32.79 15.17 12.93
CA ASP A 94 -32.85 13.76 12.52
C ASP A 94 -31.73 12.91 13.18
N PHE A 95 -30.80 13.53 13.91
CA PHE A 95 -29.66 12.85 14.52
C PHE A 95 -30.06 12.10 15.81
N SER A 96 -29.96 10.77 15.79
CA SER A 96 -30.07 9.92 16.98
C SER A 96 -28.76 9.22 17.28
N ILE A 97 -28.45 9.06 18.58
CA ILE A 97 -27.30 8.28 19.09
C ILE A 97 -27.33 6.84 18.57
N ASP A 98 -28.52 6.27 18.35
CA ASP A 98 -28.69 4.91 17.85
C ASP A 98 -28.16 4.72 16.42
N MET A 99 -27.89 5.82 15.70
CA MET A 99 -27.29 5.79 14.37
C MET A 99 -25.76 5.64 14.39
N ILE A 100 -25.13 5.72 15.57
CA ILE A 100 -23.70 5.52 15.78
C ILE A 100 -23.49 4.08 16.26
N ASN A 101 -22.92 3.23 15.40
CA ASN A 101 -22.39 1.94 15.84
C ASN A 101 -21.14 2.18 16.70
N LEU A 102 -21.02 1.44 17.81
CA LEU A 102 -19.88 1.52 18.73
C LEU A 102 -18.54 1.24 18.01
N GLU A 103 -18.56 0.34 17.02
CA GLU A 103 -17.39 0.02 16.18
C GLU A 103 -16.91 1.19 15.31
N ASP A 104 -17.78 2.19 15.08
CA ASP A 104 -17.54 3.31 14.17
C ASP A 104 -17.30 4.62 14.93
N LEU A 105 -17.34 4.57 16.28
CA LEU A 105 -17.31 5.75 17.12
C LEU A 105 -16.08 6.63 16.85
N ASN A 106 -14.91 6.03 16.65
CA ASN A 106 -13.68 6.76 16.34
C ASN A 106 -13.76 7.51 15.01
N ASP A 107 -14.37 6.91 13.99
CA ASP A 107 -14.54 7.55 12.68
C ASP A 107 -15.57 8.68 12.75
N TRP A 108 -16.67 8.48 13.50
CA TRP A 108 -17.65 9.53 13.79
C TRP A 108 -17.02 10.72 14.53
N ILE A 109 -16.24 10.47 15.58
CA ILE A 109 -15.53 11.52 16.31
C ILE A 109 -14.62 12.30 15.36
N TYR A 110 -13.90 11.61 14.48
CA TYR A 110 -13.04 12.25 13.48
C TYR A 110 -13.83 13.14 12.52
N VAL A 111 -14.88 12.61 11.90
CA VAL A 111 -15.71 13.33 10.92
C VAL A 111 -16.39 14.55 11.57
N MET A 112 -16.92 14.42 12.79
CA MET A 112 -17.55 15.54 13.51
C MET A 112 -16.54 16.65 13.82
N ARG A 113 -15.31 16.31 14.21
CA ARG A 113 -14.25 17.31 14.46
C ARG A 113 -13.92 18.10 13.20
N GLU A 114 -13.75 17.41 12.07
CA GLU A 114 -13.46 18.08 10.80
C GLU A 114 -14.62 18.97 10.36
N TYR A 115 -15.86 18.51 10.52
CA TYR A 115 -17.04 19.30 10.20
C TYR A 115 -17.18 20.56 11.09
N LEU A 116 -16.94 20.45 12.40
CA LEU A 116 -16.93 21.61 13.31
C LEU A 116 -15.84 22.62 12.94
N LYS A 117 -14.67 22.14 12.51
CA LYS A 117 -13.58 22.99 12.03
C LYS A 117 -13.99 23.74 10.77
N GLU A 118 -14.65 23.08 9.82
CA GLU A 118 -15.18 23.71 8.61
C GLU A 118 -16.22 24.79 8.91
N ILE A 119 -17.16 24.52 9.82
CA ILE A 119 -18.13 25.53 10.29
C ILE A 119 -17.41 26.74 10.87
N LYS A 120 -16.41 26.52 11.73
CA LYS A 120 -15.64 27.60 12.36
C LYS A 120 -14.92 28.46 11.34
N GLU A 121 -14.27 27.86 10.34
CA GLU A 121 -13.60 28.61 9.27
C GLU A 121 -14.60 29.36 8.38
N THR A 122 -15.75 28.75 8.08
CA THR A 122 -16.82 29.41 7.32
C THR A 122 -17.37 30.63 8.07
N MET A 123 -17.56 30.53 9.39
CA MET A 123 -17.99 31.64 10.24
C MET A 123 -16.96 32.78 10.25
N LYS A 124 -15.67 32.46 10.44
CA LYS A 124 -14.59 33.47 10.36
C LYS A 124 -14.56 34.18 9.01
N ALA A 125 -14.68 33.43 7.91
CA ALA A 125 -14.67 33.98 6.57
C ALA A 125 -15.84 34.95 6.35
N ARG A 126 -17.03 34.65 6.87
CA ARG A 126 -18.19 35.55 6.81
C ARG A 126 -17.98 36.84 7.61
N VAL A 127 -17.48 36.74 8.84
CA VAL A 127 -17.18 37.90 9.70
C VAL A 127 -16.15 38.83 9.05
N ASN A 128 -15.09 38.28 8.45
CA ASN A 128 -14.08 39.08 7.75
C ASN A 128 -14.63 39.79 6.50
N LYS A 129 -15.61 39.17 5.82
CA LYS A 129 -16.27 39.74 4.65
C LYS A 129 -17.20 40.88 5.02
N GLU A 130 -17.97 40.73 6.10
CA GLU A 130 -18.86 41.79 6.63
C GLU A 130 -18.07 42.99 7.17
N GLY A 131 -16.97 42.75 7.90
CA GLY A 131 -16.07 43.82 8.38
C GLY A 131 -15.34 44.56 7.26
N SER A 132 -15.17 43.95 6.09
CA SER A 132 -14.60 44.61 4.91
C SER A 132 -15.62 45.47 4.17
N ILE A 133 -16.91 45.12 4.21
CA ILE A 133 -18.00 45.89 3.59
C ILE A 133 -18.36 47.11 4.46
N SER A 134 -18.31 46.99 5.79
CA SER A 134 -18.56 48.10 6.72
C SER A 134 -17.49 49.20 6.69
N ASN A 135 -16.28 48.91 6.19
CA ASN A 135 -15.18 49.88 6.11
C ASN A 135 -15.14 50.66 4.78
N ILE A 136 -16.10 50.42 3.88
CA ILE A 136 -16.20 51.07 2.54
C ILE A 136 -17.42 52.02 2.48
N SER A 137 -18.16 52.21 3.57
CA SER A 137 -19.32 53.13 3.65
C SER A 137 -19.03 54.38 4.47
#